data_AF-A0A538LYT1-F1
#
_entry.id   AF-A0A538LYT1-F1
#
_cell.length_a   1.000
_cell.length_b   1.000
_cell.length_c   1.000
_cell.angle_alpha   90.00
_cell.angle_beta   90.00
_cell.angle_gamma   90.00
#
_symmetry.space_group_name_H-M   'P 1'
#
loop_
_entity.id
_entity.type
_entity.pdbx_description
1 polymer ?
#
loop_
_entity_poly.entity_id
_entity_poly.type
_entity_poly.pdbx_seq_one_letter_code
_entity_poly.pdbx_strand_id
1 'polypeptide(L)' 'MTAEEFNDANERHVIVRIHQRAMGVKSGVPIEADFWVVHTMRDAKMLRMDICGNEAQALKAVGVAQ' A
#
# COMPACT_ATOMS: atom_id res chain seq x y z
N MET A 1 -12.72 0.96 -0.56
CA MET A 1 -11.29 0.84 -0.25
C MET A 1 -11.19 0.21 1.11
N THR A 2 -10.64 -1.00 1.18
CA THR A 2 -10.47 -1.76 2.42
C THR A 2 -9.00 -2.09 2.60
N ALA A 3 -8.50 -1.89 3.82
CA ALA A 3 -7.21 -2.45 4.21
C ALA A 3 -7.44 -3.89 4.64
N GLU A 4 -6.76 -4.83 3.97
CA GLU A 4 -7.02 -6.25 4.14
C GLU A 4 -5.92 -6.95 4.93
N GLU A 5 -4.66 -6.57 4.67
CA GLU A 5 -3.49 -7.19 5.29
C GLU A 5 -2.47 -6.12 5.68
N PHE A 6 -1.87 -6.30 6.86
CA PHE A 6 -0.84 -5.43 7.40
C PHE A 6 0.43 -6.25 7.65
N ASN A 7 1.56 -5.74 7.18
CA ASN A 7 2.88 -6.32 7.37
C ASN A 7 3.80 -5.26 7.99
N ASP A 8 4.13 -5.44 9.26
CA ASP A 8 5.12 -4.65 9.99
C ASP A 8 6.54 -5.03 9.53
N ALA A 9 6.89 -4.59 8.33
CA ALA A 9 8.07 -5.06 7.60
C ALA A 9 9.39 -4.74 8.32
N ASN A 10 9.46 -3.60 9.02
CA ASN A 10 10.54 -3.23 9.95
C ASN A 10 10.12 -2.04 10.83
N GLU A 11 11.02 -1.56 11.71
CA GLU A 11 10.77 -0.45 12.65
C GLU A 11 10.22 0.85 12.02
N ARG A 12 10.49 1.05 10.72
CA ARG A 12 10.13 2.29 10.00
C ARG A 12 9.07 2.07 8.95
N HIS A 13 8.69 0.84 8.61
CA HIS A 13 7.83 0.60 7.45
C HIS A 13 6.72 -0.40 7.76
N VAL A 14 5.49 0.00 7.42
CA VAL A 14 4.31 -0.87 7.41
C VAL A 14 3.80 -0.98 5.97
N ILE A 15 3.71 -2.20 5.46
CA ILE A 15 3.11 -2.49 4.17
C ILE A 15 1.65 -2.87 4.40
N VAL A 16 0.75 -2.28 3.61
CA VAL A 16 -0.68 -2.59 3.67
C VAL A 16 -1.18 -3.01 2.30
N ARG A 17 -1.81 -4.19 2.19
CA ARG A 17 -2.57 -4.54 0.99
C ARG A 17 -3.94 -3.85 1.03
N ILE A 18 -4.22 -3.11 -0.04
CA ILE A 18 -5.48 -2.42 -0.24
C ILE A 18 -6.23 -3.07 -1.38
N HIS A 19 -7.46 -3.49 -1.12
CA HIS A 19 -8.42 -3.82 -2.16
C HIS A 19 -9.32 -2.59 -2.40
N GLN A 20 -9.24 -2.03 -3.59
CA GLN A 20 -10.01 -0.85 -3.98
C GLN A 20 -11.08 -1.23 -4.98
N ARG A 21 -12.33 -0.93 -4.60
CA ARG A 21 -13.45 -0.77 -5.52
C ARG A 21 -13.88 0.69 -5.54
N ALA A 22 -14.05 1.24 -6.73
CA ALA A 22 -14.51 2.62 -6.92
C ALA A 22 -15.20 2.79 -8.28
N MET A 23 -15.90 3.91 -8.45
CA MET A 23 -16.55 4.30 -9.70
C MET A 23 -15.97 5.61 -10.21
N GLY A 24 -15.59 5.65 -11.49
CA GLY A 24 -15.18 6.90 -12.13
C GLY A 24 -16.34 7.88 -12.20
N VAL A 25 -16.29 8.97 -11.43
CA VAL A 25 -17.41 9.93 -11.29
C VAL A 25 -17.93 10.45 -12.64
N LYS A 26 -17.04 10.70 -13.60
CA LYS A 26 -17.40 11.22 -14.92
C LYS A 26 -17.76 10.14 -15.95
N SER A 27 -17.12 8.96 -15.86
CA SER A 27 -17.26 7.91 -16.87
C SER A 27 -18.30 6.85 -16.52
N GLY A 28 -18.65 6.72 -15.24
CA GLY A 28 -19.47 5.62 -14.74
C GLY A 28 -18.78 4.25 -14.84
N VAL A 29 -17.47 4.21 -15.12
CA VAL A 29 -16.74 2.96 -15.28
C VAL A 29 -16.31 2.44 -13.90
N PRO A 30 -16.59 1.16 -13.57
CA PRO A 30 -16.10 0.55 -12.35
C PRO A 30 -14.60 0.32 -12.43
N ILE A 31 -13.91 0.55 -11.31
CA ILE A 31 -12.53 0.12 -11.10
C ILE A 31 -12.48 -0.85 -9.93
N GLU A 32 -11.71 -1.92 -10.11
CA GLU A 32 -11.33 -2.86 -9.08
C GLU A 32 -9.83 -3.11 -9.21
N ALA A 33 -9.10 -2.94 -8.11
CA ALA A 33 -7.64 -3.06 -8.10
C ALA A 33 -7.14 -3.47 -6.72
N ASP A 34 -6.07 -4.26 -6.72
CA ASP A 34 -5.24 -4.54 -5.56
C ASP A 34 -3.93 -3.78 -5.68
N PHE A 35 -3.52 -3.11 -4.61
CA PHE A 35 -2.22 -2.45 -4.53
C PHE A 35 -1.69 -2.48 -3.10
N TRP A 36 -0.38 -2.29 -2.98
CA TRP A 36 0.30 -2.27 -1.69
C TRP A 36 0.74 -0.85 -1.40
N VAL A 37 0.50 -0.40 -0.17
CA VAL A 37 0.95 0.90 0.29
C VAL A 37 2.04 0.72 1.33
N VAL A 38 3.23 1.25 1.05
CA VAL A 38 4.33 1.31 2.01
C VAL A 38 4.18 2.61 2.80
N HIS A 39 3.94 2.50 4.09
CA HIS A 39 3.91 3.63 5.02
C HIS A 39 5.24 3.73 5.73
N THR A 40 5.97 4.82 5.50
CA THR A 40 7.19 5.13 6.25
C THR A 40 6.83 5.93 7.49
N MET A 41 7.28 5.47 8.66
CA MET A 41 6.93 5.99 9.97
C MET A 41 8.17 6.48 10.73
N ARG A 42 8.00 7.51 11.56
CA ARG A 42 8.96 7.95 12.59
C ARG A 42 8.20 8.59 13.74
N ASP A 43 8.54 8.23 14.97
CA ASP A 43 7.92 8.77 16.20
C ASP A 43 6.38 8.70 16.14
N ALA A 44 5.85 7.53 15.73
CA ALA A 44 4.42 7.27 15.54
C ALA A 44 3.70 8.17 14.50
N LYS A 45 4.45 8.86 13.65
CA LYS A 45 3.92 9.71 12.57
C LYS A 45 4.31 9.17 11.21
N MET A 46 3.40 9.30 10.26
CA MET A 46 3.65 8.95 8.87
C MET A 46 4.45 10.06 8.18
N LEU A 47 5.57 9.68 7.56
CA LEU A 47 6.46 10.58 6.84
C LEU A 47 6.28 10.51 5.32
N ARG A 48 5.93 9.33 4.81
CA ARG A 48 5.83 9.06 3.37
C ARG A 48 4.90 7.86 3.12
N MET A 49 4.20 7.91 1.99
CA MET A 49 3.47 6.78 1.43
C MET A 49 3.95 6.52 0.00
N ASP A 50 4.23 5.26 -0.32
CA ASP A 50 4.50 4.80 -1.68
C ASP A 50 3.47 3.75 -2.09
N ILE A 51 2.95 3.84 -3.31
CA ILE A 51 1.99 2.88 -3.86
C ILE A 51 2.74 1.94 -4.81
N CYS A 52 2.63 0.64 -4.56
CA CYS A 52 3.23 -0.43 -5.35
C CYS A 52 2.14 -1.28 -5.98
N GLY A 53 2.34 -1.73 -7.23
CA GLY A 53 1.36 -2.53 -7.96
C GLY A 53 1.32 -4.00 -7.53
N ASN A 54 2.30 -4.47 -6.77
CA ASN A 54 2.34 -5.81 -6.21
C ASN A 54 3.17 -5.88 -4.92
N GLU A 55 3.01 -6.97 -4.18
CA GLU A 55 3.71 -7.22 -2.92
C GLU A 55 5.23 -7.24 -3.06
N ALA A 56 5.77 -7.88 -4.11
CA ALA A 56 7.20 -7.99 -4.32
C ALA A 56 7.87 -6.61 -4.49
N GLN A 57 7.20 -5.69 -5.20
CA GLN A 57 7.64 -4.30 -5.30
C GLN A 57 7.65 -3.60 -3.94
N ALA A 58 6.62 -3.81 -3.11
CA ALA A 58 6.55 -3.23 -1.77
C ALA A 58 7.65 -3.76 -0.85
N LEU A 59 7.87 -5.08 -0.83
CA LEU A 59 8.94 -5.73 -0.05
C LEU A 59 10.33 -5.25 -0.48
N LYS A 60 10.55 -5.10 -1.79
CA LYS A 60 11.79 -4.54 -2.32
C LYS A 60 11.99 -3.08 -1.90
N ALA A 61 10.92 -2.28 -1.90
CA ALA A 61 10.99 -0.86 -1.51
C ALA A 61 11.43 -0.66 -0.05
N VAL A 62 11.13 -1.62 0.83
CA VAL A 62 11.52 -1.58 2.25
C VAL A 62 12.78 -2.39 2.57
N GLY A 63 13.44 -2.97 1.56
CA GLY A 63 14.69 -3.72 1.69
C GLY A 63 14.55 -5.12 2.31
N VAL A 64 13.35 -5.71 2.26
CA VAL A 64 13.05 -7.02 2.90
C VAL A 64 13.11 -8.19 1.90
N ALA A 65 13.09 -7.92 0.59
CA ALA A 65 13.36 -8.90 -0.47
C ALA A 65 14.63 -8.53 -1.26
N GLN A 66 15.49 -9.53 -1.54
CA GLN A 66 16.67 -9.40 -2.40
C GLN A 66 16.34 -9.66 -3.87
#